data_AF-A0A528WG53-F1
#
_entry.id   AF-A0A528WG53-F1
#
_cell.length_a   1.000
_cell.length_b   1.000
_cell.length_c   1.000
_cell.angle_alpha   90.00
_cell.angle_beta   90.00
_cell.angle_gamma   90.00
#
_symmetry.space_group_name_H-M   'P 1'
#
loop_
_entity.id
_entity.type
_entity.pdbx_description
1 polymer ?
#
loop_
_entity_poly.entity_id
_entity_poly.type
_entity_poly.pdbx_seq_one_letter_code
_entity_poly.pdbx_strand_id
1 'polypeptide(L)' 'MDTENLRSFLEVAAHGSFTIAAHRLNLAQSTVSARIRGLEEQLGR' A
#
# COMPACT_ATOMS: atom_id res chain seq x y z
N MET A 1 4.99 -13.18 2.60
CA MET A 1 4.00 -12.61 1.68
C MET A 1 2.93 -11.96 2.54
N ASP A 2 3.09 -10.67 2.78
CA ASP A 2 2.31 -9.94 3.76
C ASP A 2 1.00 -9.49 3.10
N THR A 3 -0.12 -10.09 3.51
CA THR A 3 -1.47 -9.71 3.07
C THR A 3 -1.75 -8.22 3.25
N GLU A 4 -1.06 -7.60 4.20
CA GLU A 4 -1.00 -6.16 4.46
C GLU A 4 -0.47 -5.35 3.26
N ASN A 5 0.54 -5.84 2.55
CA ASN A 5 1.09 -5.19 1.35
C ASN A 5 0.10 -5.23 0.20
N LEU A 6 -0.53 -6.39 -0.02
CA LEU A 6 -1.59 -6.54 -1.03
C LEU A 6 -2.80 -5.67 -0.71
N ARG A 7 -3.19 -5.58 0.57
CA ARG A 7 -4.31 -4.73 0.99
C ARG A 7 -4.02 -3.25 0.74
N SER A 8 -2.81 -2.78 1.06
CA SER A 8 -2.38 -1.43 0.73
C SER A 8 -2.38 -1.16 -0.78
N PHE A 9 -1.90 -2.11 -1.57
CA PHE A 9 -1.93 -2.01 -3.03
C PHE A 9 -3.35 -1.93 -3.59
N LEU A 10 -4.26 -2.80 -3.15
CA LEU A 10 -5.65 -2.80 -3.60
C LEU A 10 -6.36 -1.49 -3.26
N GLU A 11 -6.13 -0.94 -2.06
CA GLU A 11 -6.77 0.32 -1.66
C GLU A 11 -6.22 1.51 -2.46
N VAL A 12 -4.91 1.55 -2.75
CA VAL A 12 -4.33 2.58 -3.63
C VAL A 12 -4.85 2.43 -5.05
N ALA A 13 -4.95 1.22 -5.58
CA ALA A 13 -5.47 0.96 -6.92
C ALA A 13 -6.96 1.35 -7.05
N ALA A 14 -7.77 1.11 -6.01
CA ALA A 14 -9.18 1.47 -5.98
C ALA A 14 -9.43 2.99 -5.96
N HIS A 15 -8.52 3.77 -5.36
CA HIS A 15 -8.71 5.21 -5.15
C HIS A 15 -7.75 6.11 -5.94
N GLY A 16 -6.71 5.54 -6.55
CA GLY A 16 -5.63 6.29 -7.20
C GLY A 16 -4.85 7.20 -6.25
N SER A 17 -4.93 6.99 -4.93
CA SER A 17 -4.35 7.90 -3.93
C SER A 17 -3.84 7.18 -2.69
N PHE A 18 -2.55 7.37 -2.41
CA PHE A 18 -1.89 6.88 -1.19
C PHE A 18 -2.48 7.52 0.08
N THR A 19 -2.87 8.79 0.02
CA THR A 19 -3.46 9.49 1.17
C THR A 19 -4.83 8.93 1.51
N ILE A 20 -5.68 8.67 0.52
CA ILE A 20 -7.00 8.07 0.74
C ILE A 20 -6.86 6.65 1.28
N ALA A 21 -5.95 5.85 0.70
CA ALA A 21 -5.69 4.49 1.18
C ALA A 21 -5.20 4.47 2.63
N ALA A 22 -4.29 5.38 2.99
CA ALA A 22 -3.78 5.50 4.35
C ALA A 22 -4.88 5.85 5.35
N HIS A 23 -5.73 6.81 5.01
CA HIS A 23 -6.89 7.18 5.83
C HIS A 23 -7.85 6.00 6.03
N ARG A 24 -8.16 5.25 4.96
CA ARG A 24 -9.07 4.09 5.03
C ARG A 24 -8.50 2.91 5.80
N LEU A 25 -7.19 2.70 5.73
CA LEU A 25 -6.50 1.65 6.46
C LEU A 25 -6.13 2.06 7.90
N ASN A 26 -6.43 3.30 8.29
CA ASN A 26 -6.02 3.89 9.57
C ASN A 26 -4.51 3.82 9.80
N LEU A 27 -3.74 4.17 8.76
CA LEU A 27 -2.28 4.16 8.72
C LEU A 27 -1.75 5.54 8.34
N ALA A 28 -0.46 5.77 8.58
CA ALA A 28 0.25 6.88 7.97
C ALA A 28 0.46 6.61 6.46
N GLN A 29 0.46 7.67 5.65
CA GLN A 29 0.74 7.56 4.21
C GLN A 29 2.13 6.96 3.93
N SER A 30 3.12 7.26 4.78
CA SER A 30 4.45 6.65 4.72
C SER A 30 4.44 5.14 4.91
N THR A 31 3.56 4.60 5.76
CA THR A 31 3.38 3.16 5.95
C THR A 31 2.82 2.49 4.70
N VAL A 32 1.82 3.10 4.05
CA VAL A 32 1.26 2.60 2.80
C VAL A 32 2.31 2.61 1.68
N SER A 33 3.12 3.67 1.61
CA SER A 33 4.24 3.77 0.67
C SER A 33 5.28 2.66 0.89
N ALA A 34 5.71 2.45 2.13
CA ALA A 34 6.68 1.40 2.47
C ALA A 34 6.16 -0.01 2.14
N ARG A 35 4.87 -0.28 2.36
CA ARG A 35 4.22 -1.55 2.02
C ARG A 35 4.19 -1.80 0.52
N ILE A 36 3.90 -0.77 -0.28
CA ILE A 36 3.91 -0.88 -1.75
C ILE A 36 5.34 -1.09 -2.25
N ARG A 37 6.31 -0.33 -1.75
CA ARG A 37 7.72 -0.55 -2.11
C ARG A 37 8.19 -1.97 -1.78
N GLY A 38 7.85 -2.49 -0.59
CA GLY A 38 8.18 -3.87 -0.23
C GLY A 38 7.50 -4.90 -1.13
N LEU A 39 6.32 -4.59 -1.68
CA LEU A 39 5.65 -5.44 -2.68
C LEU A 39 6.37 -5.40 -4.03
N GLU A 40 6.77 -4.22 -4.49
CA GLU A 40 7.54 -4.02 -5.72
C GLU A 40 8.88 -4.78 -5.65
N GLU A 41 9.61 -4.62 -4.54
CA GLU A 41 10.88 -5.32 -4.28
C GLU A 41 10.70 -6.86 -4.30
N GLN A 42 9.62 -7.39 -3.73
CA GLN A 42 9.29 -8.83 -3.79
C GLN A 42 8.99 -9.33 -5.21
N LEU A 43 8.46 -8.46 -6.06
CA LEU A 43 8.13 -8.77 -7.45
C LEU A 43 9.30 -8.48 -8.41
N GLY A 44 10.42 -7.97 -7.91
CA GLY A 44 11.56 -7.54 -8.73
C GLY A 44 11.23 -6.34 -9.61
N ARG A 45 10.32 -5.48 -9.14
CA ARG A 45 9.87 -4.27 -9.81
C ARG A 45 10.31 -3.03 -9.04
#